data_AF-A0A6N6MLK4-F1
#
_entry.id   AF-A0A6N6MLK4-F1
#
_cell.length_a   1.000
_cell.length_b   1.000
_cell.length_c   1.000
_cell.angle_alpha   90.00
_cell.angle_beta   90.00
_cell.angle_gamma   90.00
#
_symmetry.space_group_name_H-M   'P 1'
#
loop_
_entity.id
_entity.type
_entity.pdbx_description
1 polymer ?
#
loop_
_entity_poly.entity_id
_entity_poly.type
_entity_poly.pdbx_seq_one_letter_code
_entity_poly.pdbx_strand_id
1 'polypeptide(L)'
;MHRLPSTVFISLFLATSAHAQNEPIQSPQDAACRDEARDRVFGAPNPQGLSFYNLGAQIYRECMKRSGSSETPSLSRRAPRG
;
A
#
# COMPACT_ATOMS: atom_id res chain seq x y z
N MET A 1 -16.96 -50.07 33.30
CA MET A 1 -17.48 -48.71 33.08
C MET A 1 -16.30 -47.75 32.95
N HIS A 2 -15.90 -47.36 31.74
CA HIS A 2 -15.06 -46.18 31.49
C HIS A 2 -15.53 -45.59 30.15
N ARG A 3 -16.27 -44.48 30.23
CA ARG A 3 -16.62 -43.62 29.10
C ARG A 3 -15.60 -42.48 29.07
N LEU A 4 -15.11 -42.11 27.90
CA LEU A 4 -14.84 -40.73 27.54
C LEU A 4 -14.98 -40.59 26.01
N PRO A 5 -15.89 -39.73 25.53
CA PRO A 5 -16.19 -39.58 24.11
C PRO A 5 -15.18 -38.69 23.39
N SER A 6 -14.96 -39.07 22.14
CA SER A 6 -14.31 -38.32 21.07
C SER A 6 -15.14 -37.08 20.70
N THR A 7 -14.58 -35.87 20.81
CA THR A 7 -15.09 -34.69 20.09
C THR A 7 -14.06 -33.57 19.94
N VAL A 8 -13.39 -33.61 18.78
CA VAL A 8 -13.17 -32.53 17.79
C VAL A 8 -12.76 -31.12 18.28
N PHE A 9 -11.56 -30.76 17.84
CA PHE A 9 -10.96 -29.42 17.72
C PHE A 9 -11.90 -28.34 17.19
N ILE A 10 -11.96 -27.19 17.87
CA ILE A 10 -12.34 -25.92 17.25
C ILE A 10 -11.29 -24.88 17.64
N SER A 11 -10.22 -24.83 16.84
CA SER A 11 -9.29 -23.70 16.84
C SER A 11 -9.91 -22.57 16.01
N LEU A 12 -10.40 -21.53 16.69
CA LEU A 12 -10.82 -20.30 16.01
C LEU A 12 -10.22 -19.08 16.72
N PHE A 13 -8.92 -18.85 16.48
CA PHE A 13 -8.35 -17.53 16.70
C PHE A 13 -8.58 -16.71 15.42
N LEU A 14 -9.60 -15.85 15.45
CA LEU A 14 -9.80 -14.81 14.44
C LEU A 14 -8.64 -13.80 14.52
N ALA A 15 -7.62 -13.99 13.70
CA ALA A 15 -6.62 -12.96 13.45
C ALA A 15 -7.24 -11.89 12.53
N THR A 16 -7.93 -10.91 13.12
CA THR A 16 -8.32 -9.69 12.40
C THR A 16 -7.09 -8.78 12.33
N SER A 17 -6.34 -8.87 11.23
CA SER A 17 -5.23 -7.98 10.93
C SER A 17 -5.77 -6.64 10.41
N ALA A 18 -6.18 -5.76 11.33
CA ALA A 18 -6.41 -4.35 11.03
C ALA A 18 -5.07 -3.60 10.85
N HIS A 19 -4.25 -4.02 9.88
CA HIS A 19 -3.03 -3.35 9.47
C HIS A 19 -3.35 -2.33 8.36
N ALA A 20 -3.99 -1.21 8.70
CA ALA A 20 -4.33 -0.21 7.67
C ALA A 20 -3.88 1.22 8.01
N GLN A 21 -3.32 1.48 9.20
CA GLN A 21 -3.04 2.85 9.63
C GLN A 21 -1.56 3.17 9.84
N ASN A 22 -0.68 2.17 9.90
CA ASN A 22 0.75 2.40 10.11
C ASN A 22 1.57 1.25 9.50
N GLU A 23 1.40 0.99 8.20
CA GLU A 23 2.37 0.13 7.53
C GLU A 23 3.74 0.82 7.58
N PRO A 24 4.80 0.10 8.01
CA PRO A 24 6.14 0.65 7.99
C PRO A 24 6.52 1.01 6.55
N ILE A 25 7.18 2.15 6.39
CA ILE A 25 7.71 2.59 5.10
C ILE A 25 8.70 1.55 4.61
N GLN A 26 8.46 0.99 3.42
CA GLN A 26 9.29 -0.09 2.87
C GLN A 26 10.46 0.42 2.03
N SER A 27 10.37 1.66 1.52
CA SER A 27 11.39 2.27 0.67
C SER A 27 11.26 3.79 0.60
N PRO A 28 12.30 4.52 0.14
CA PRO A 28 12.17 5.94 -0.18
C PRO A 28 11.07 6.24 -1.21
N GLN A 29 10.83 5.32 -2.15
CA GLN A 29 9.77 5.44 -3.15
C GLN A 29 8.38 5.32 -2.51
N ASP A 30 8.18 4.41 -1.57
CA ASP A 30 6.94 4.27 -0.81
C ASP A 30 6.64 5.57 -0.02
N ALA A 31 7.64 6.14 0.65
CA ALA A 31 7.49 7.43 1.33
C ALA A 31 7.03 8.55 0.38
N ALA A 32 7.71 8.71 -0.76
CA ALA A 32 7.36 9.72 -1.75
C ALA A 32 5.95 9.53 -2.31
N CYS A 33 5.56 8.29 -2.61
CA CYS A 33 4.22 7.98 -3.11
C CYS A 33 3.12 8.17 -2.05
N ARG A 34 3.42 7.95 -0.77
CA ARG A 34 2.50 8.26 0.33
C ARG A 34 2.31 9.76 0.49
N ASP A 35 3.38 10.55 0.39
CA ASP A 35 3.29 12.01 0.45
C ASP A 35 2.49 12.57 -0.73
N GLU A 36 2.73 12.07 -1.95
CA GLU A 36 1.94 12.47 -3.13
C GLU A 36 0.44 12.18 -2.94
N ALA A 37 0.10 11.02 -2.39
CA ALA A 37 -1.28 10.68 -2.09
C ALA A 37 -1.90 11.64 -1.08
N ARG A 38 -1.19 11.98 0.00
CA ARG A 38 -1.66 12.92 1.04
C ARG A 38 -1.90 14.32 0.50
N ASP A 39 -1.02 14.80 -0.38
CA ASP A 39 -1.12 16.15 -0.95
C ASP A 39 -2.30 16.27 -1.93
N ARG A 40 -2.61 15.19 -2.65
CA ARG A 40 -3.59 15.22 -3.75
C ARG A 40 -4.97 14.73 -3.36
N VAL A 41 -5.12 13.92 -2.31
CA VAL A 41 -6.39 13.24 -1.98
C VAL A 41 -7.59 14.18 -1.78
N PHE A 42 -7.35 15.43 -1.38
CA PHE A 42 -8.41 16.42 -1.16
C PHE A 42 -8.78 17.24 -2.41
N GLY A 43 -7.95 17.22 -3.44
CA GLY A 43 -8.14 18.01 -4.68
C GLY A 43 -8.23 17.19 -5.95
N ALA A 44 -7.95 15.89 -5.90
CA ALA A 44 -7.99 15.02 -7.06
C ALA A 44 -9.43 14.81 -7.57
N PRO A 45 -9.65 14.72 -8.90
CA PRO A 45 -10.93 14.36 -9.47
C PRO A 45 -11.42 13.02 -8.90
N ASN A 46 -12.68 12.98 -8.47
CA ASN A 46 -13.29 11.78 -7.89
C ASN A 46 -14.63 11.45 -8.56
N PRO A 47 -14.65 11.10 -9.87
CA PRO A 47 -15.90 10.83 -10.59
C PRO A 47 -16.61 9.57 -10.09
N GLN A 48 -15.88 8.68 -9.43
CA GLN A 48 -16.40 7.43 -8.86
C GLN A 48 -16.95 7.60 -7.44
N GLY A 49 -16.86 8.79 -6.84
CA GLY A 49 -17.33 9.04 -5.48
C GLY A 49 -16.63 8.22 -4.40
N LEU A 50 -15.34 7.92 -4.58
CA LEU A 50 -14.53 7.14 -3.65
C LEU A 50 -14.38 7.88 -2.31
N SER A 51 -14.22 7.12 -1.22
CA SER A 51 -13.76 7.70 0.05
C SER A 51 -12.33 8.23 -0.09
N PHE A 52 -11.94 9.20 0.73
CA PHE A 52 -10.56 9.73 0.74
C PHE A 52 -9.51 8.63 0.92
N TYR A 53 -9.80 7.63 1.75
CA TYR A 53 -8.91 6.47 1.91
C TYR A 53 -8.68 5.73 0.59
N ASN A 54 -9.77 5.41 -0.13
CA ASN A 54 -9.70 4.68 -1.38
C ASN A 54 -9.08 5.52 -2.52
N LEU A 55 -9.37 6.82 -2.54
CA LEU A 55 -8.78 7.76 -3.49
C LEU A 55 -7.26 7.92 -3.25
N GLY A 56 -6.84 8.08 -2.00
CA GLY A 56 -5.43 8.11 -1.62
C GLY A 56 -4.70 6.82 -2.02
N ALA A 57 -5.32 5.66 -1.79
CA ALA A 57 -4.77 4.37 -2.22
C ALA A 57 -4.65 4.25 -3.74
N GLN A 58 -5.58 4.83 -4.51
CA GLN A 58 -5.50 4.86 -5.98
C GLN A 58 -4.32 5.72 -6.44
N ILE A 59 -4.18 6.94 -5.90
CA ILE A 59 -3.08 7.86 -6.21
C ILE A 59 -1.73 7.21 -5.87
N TYR A 60 -1.62 6.59 -4.70
CA TYR A 60 -0.42 5.85 -4.28
C TYR A 60 -0.04 4.76 -5.29
N ARG A 61 -0.99 3.91 -5.69
CA ARG A 61 -0.73 2.83 -6.67
C ARG A 61 -0.29 3.38 -8.02
N GLU A 62 -0.85 4.50 -8.46
CA GLU A 62 -0.43 5.15 -9.71
C GLU A 62 1.00 5.70 -9.60
N CYS A 63 1.36 6.32 -8.48
CA CYS A 63 2.74 6.74 -8.21
C CYS A 63 3.71 5.55 -8.22
N MET A 64 3.36 4.46 -7.55
CA MET A 64 4.17 3.25 -7.52
C MET A 64 4.34 2.64 -8.92
N LYS A 65 3.29 2.62 -9.74
CA LYS A 65 3.38 2.16 -11.15
C LYS A 65 4.37 2.98 -11.96
N ARG A 66 4.33 4.31 -11.86
CA ARG A 66 5.27 5.20 -12.56
C ARG A 66 6.72 4.97 -12.11
N SER A 67 6.90 4.70 -10.82
CA SER A 67 8.21 4.46 -10.21
C SER A 67 8.79 3.10 -10.62
N GLY A 68 7.98 2.04 -10.63
CA GLY A 68 8.41 0.69 -11.07
C GLY A 68 8.68 0.57 -12.57
N SER A 69 8.08 1.42 -13.41
CA SER A 69 8.44 1.53 -14.83
C SER A 69 9.74 2.32 -15.09
N SER A 70 10.34 2.92 -14.06
CA SER A 70 11.55 3.74 -14.17
C SER A 70 12.85 3.00 -13.85
N GLU A 71 12.82 1.69 -13.60
CA GLU A 71 14.01 0.82 -13.49
C GLU A 71 14.55 0.39 -14.86
N THR A 72 14.72 1.36 -15.76
CA THR A 72 15.94 1.34 -16.57
C THR A 72 16.73 2.57 -16.14
N PRO A 73 17.79 2.42 -15.33
CA PRO A 73 18.74 3.49 -15.13
C PRO A 73 19.48 3.66 -16.46
N SER A 74 18.88 4.41 -17.39
CA SER A 74 19.62 4.92 -18.52
C SER A 74 20.66 5.87 -17.92
N LEU A 75 21.90 5.38 -17.85
CA LEU A 75 23.15 6.10 -17.71
C LEU A 75 23.28 7.21 -18.78
N SER A 76 22.34 8.17 -18.83
CA SER A 76 22.26 9.14 -19.94
C SER A 76 21.67 10.51 -19.58
N ARG A 77 21.56 10.87 -18.29
CA ARG A 77 21.11 12.23 -17.94
C ARG A 77 21.90 12.93 -16.83
N ARG A 78 23.23 12.79 -16.86
CA ARG A 78 24.11 13.78 -16.23
C ARG A 78 25.47 13.87 -16.91
N ALA A 79 25.52 14.55 -18.05
CA ALA A 79 26.75 15.19 -18.50
C ALA A 79 26.85 16.55 -17.80
N PRO A 80 27.90 16.82 -17.00
CA PRO A 80 28.19 18.19 -16.56
C PRO A 80 28.70 19.00 -17.77
N ARG A 81 28.11 20.17 -18.00
CA ARG A 81 28.76 21.22 -18.81
C ARG A 81 29.75 21.93 -17.89
N GLY A 82 31.04 21.77 -18.18
CA GLY A 82 32.15 22.47 -17.53
C GLY A 82 33.39 22.32 -18.40
#